data_AF-A0A2T2SDQ2-F1
#
_entry.id   AF-A0A2T2SDQ2-F1
#
_cell.length_a   1.000
_cell.length_b   1.000
_cell.length_c   1.000
_cell.angle_alpha   90.00
_cell.angle_beta   90.00
_cell.angle_gamma   90.00
#
_symmetry.space_group_name_H-M   'P 1'
#
loop_
_entity.id
_entity.type
_entity.pdbx_description
1 polymer ?
#
loop_
_entity_poly.entity_id
_entity_poly.type
_entity_poly.pdbx_seq_one_letter_code
_entity_poly.pdbx_strand_id
1 'polypeptide(L)'
;YRAEHMLQNVGQRLERRVDGGMDPFDAFVDVQDHLVQLAHAEAERVILDRFADAIETVDDPPLREALATLRQLFGLSRIEADLDWFLEASYVTPPKAKAIRGTVNDLCDEVRPQAEALVNAFAIPDALLAAPIGTREREGNERS
;
A
#
# COMPACT_ATOMS: atom_id res chain seq x y z
N TYR A 1 -5.74 8.55 -10.32
CA TYR A 1 -4.88 9.76 -10.30
C TYR A 1 -3.39 9.43 -10.32
N ARG A 2 -2.73 9.00 -9.22
CA ARG A 2 -1.25 8.79 -9.22
C ARG A 2 -0.78 7.87 -10.36
N ALA A 3 -1.34 6.67 -10.47
CA ALA A 3 -0.96 5.70 -11.51
C ALA A 3 -1.20 6.25 -12.93
N GLU A 4 -2.36 6.86 -13.17
CA GLU A 4 -2.69 7.48 -14.45
C GLU A 4 -1.75 8.64 -14.82
N HIS A 5 -1.39 9.50 -13.86
CA HIS A 5 -0.46 10.60 -14.09
C HIS A 5 0.96 10.09 -14.36
N MET A 6 1.41 9.08 -13.61
CA MET A 6 2.67 8.40 -13.86
C MET A 6 2.70 7.75 -15.24
N LEU A 7 1.62 7.10 -15.67
CA LEU A 7 1.49 6.49 -17.00
C LEU A 7 1.66 7.53 -18.11
N GLN A 8 0.97 8.67 -18.00
CA GLN A 8 1.09 9.76 -18.95
C GLN A 8 2.53 10.31 -19.00
N ASN A 9 3.14 10.57 -17.84
CA ASN A 9 4.49 11.11 -17.75
C ASN A 9 5.55 10.17 -18.31
N VAL A 10 5.46 8.86 -18.01
CA VAL A 10 6.38 7.85 -18.52
C VAL A 10 6.20 7.64 -20.02
N GLY A 11 4.96 7.59 -20.50
CA GLY A 11 4.66 7.50 -21.93
C GLY A 11 5.29 8.65 -22.72
N GLN A 12 5.10 9.90 -22.26
CA GLN A 12 5.72 11.07 -22.89
C GLN A 12 7.25 11.05 -22.83
N ARG A 13 7.84 10.53 -21.74
CA ARG A 13 9.29 10.41 -21.59
C ARG A 13 9.89 9.37 -22.54
N LEU A 14 9.18 8.28 -22.75
CA LEU A 14 9.57 7.22 -23.68
C LEU A 14 9.47 7.72 -25.13
N GLU A 15 8.33 8.30 -25.49
CA GLU A 15 8.07 8.87 -26.83
C GLU A 15 9.14 9.90 -27.21
N ARG A 16 9.44 10.85 -26.33
CA ARG A 16 10.49 11.86 -26.56
C ARG A 16 11.87 11.29 -26.85
N ARG A 17 12.23 10.14 -26.26
CA ARG A 17 13.53 9.50 -26.49
C ARG A 17 13.59 8.80 -27.83
N VAL A 18 12.53 8.05 -28.15
CA VAL A 18 12.38 7.36 -29.43
C VAL A 18 12.35 8.38 -30.58
N ASP A 19 11.58 9.45 -30.45
CA ASP A 19 11.54 10.55 -31.43
C ASP A 19 12.89 11.28 -31.56
N GLY A 20 13.69 11.27 -30.48
CA GLY A 20 15.06 11.76 -30.46
C GLY A 20 16.08 10.84 -31.15
N GLY A 21 15.63 9.71 -31.72
CA GLY A 21 16.47 8.74 -32.42
C GLY A 21 17.15 7.70 -31.52
N MET A 22 16.78 7.65 -30.24
CA MET A 22 17.24 6.58 -29.34
C MET A 22 16.61 5.25 -29.73
N ASP A 23 17.37 4.16 -29.64
CA ASP A 23 16.82 2.82 -29.82
C ASP A 23 15.69 2.58 -28.79
N PRO A 24 14.55 1.97 -29.18
CA PRO A 24 13.42 1.76 -28.27
C PRO A 24 13.74 0.96 -27.01
N PHE A 25 14.66 -0.01 -27.08
CA PHE A 25 15.06 -0.79 -25.91
C PHE A 25 15.89 0.06 -24.96
N ASP A 26 16.84 0.84 -25.49
CA ASP A 26 17.63 1.77 -24.68
C ASP A 26 16.75 2.86 -24.05
N ALA A 27 15.77 3.37 -24.80
CA ALA A 27 14.79 4.33 -24.30
C ALA A 27 13.92 3.77 -23.18
N PHE A 28 13.56 2.48 -23.26
CA PHE A 28 12.84 1.76 -22.21
C PHE A 28 13.69 1.60 -20.96
N VAL A 29 14.96 1.18 -21.11
CA VAL A 29 15.91 1.02 -20.00
C VAL A 29 16.14 2.36 -19.30
N ASP A 30 16.27 3.45 -20.05
CA ASP A 30 16.51 4.80 -19.50
C ASP A 30 15.33 5.37 -18.69
N VAL A 31 14.12 4.80 -18.80
CA VAL A 31 12.94 5.17 -18.00
C VAL A 31 12.42 4.05 -17.09
N GLN A 32 13.21 2.99 -16.92
CA GLN A 32 12.80 1.77 -16.22
C GLN A 32 12.42 2.02 -14.75
N ASP A 33 13.14 2.89 -14.06
CA ASP A 33 12.85 3.30 -12.69
C ASP A 33 11.43 3.88 -12.55
N HIS A 34 11.03 4.75 -13.48
CA HIS A 34 9.69 5.33 -13.50
C HIS A 34 8.63 4.30 -13.89
N LEU A 35 8.94 3.36 -14.78
CA LEU A 35 8.06 2.24 -15.12
C LEU A 35 7.80 1.32 -13.93
N VAL A 36 8.82 1.05 -13.12
CA VAL A 36 8.67 0.26 -11.88
C VAL A 36 7.79 0.99 -10.89
N GLN A 37 8.01 2.30 -10.66
CA GLN A 37 7.14 3.11 -9.81
C GLN A 37 5.68 3.11 -10.29
N LEU A 38 5.46 3.23 -11.59
CA LEU A 38 4.12 3.12 -12.20
C LEU A 38 3.50 1.74 -11.94
N ALA A 39 4.26 0.66 -12.10
CA ALA A 39 3.78 -0.70 -11.86
C ALA A 39 3.34 -0.88 -10.38
N HIS A 40 4.12 -0.36 -9.43
CA HIS A 40 3.73 -0.34 -8.02
C HIS A 40 2.46 0.48 -7.81
N ALA A 41 2.36 1.67 -8.41
CA ALA A 41 1.20 2.52 -8.27
C ALA A 41 -0.09 1.89 -8.83
N GLU A 42 -0.02 1.15 -9.94
CA GLU A 42 -1.14 0.38 -10.49
C GLU A 42 -1.51 -0.82 -9.61
N ALA A 43 -0.52 -1.58 -9.13
CA ALA A 43 -0.77 -2.68 -8.20
C ALA A 43 -1.51 -2.19 -6.95
N GLU A 44 -1.08 -1.08 -6.35
CA GLU A 44 -1.74 -0.49 -5.18
C GLU A 44 -3.16 -0.02 -5.48
N ARG A 45 -3.40 0.57 -6.66
CA ARG A 45 -4.75 0.95 -7.12
C ARG A 45 -5.64 -0.28 -7.24
N VAL A 46 -5.16 -1.34 -7.89
CA VAL A 46 -5.90 -2.61 -8.02
C VAL A 46 -6.19 -3.22 -6.66
N ILE A 47 -5.23 -3.24 -5.74
CA ILE A 47 -5.44 -3.74 -4.37
C ILE A 47 -6.55 -2.94 -3.68
N LEU A 48 -6.55 -1.60 -3.77
CA LEU A 48 -7.59 -0.76 -3.18
C LEU A 48 -8.98 -1.05 -3.76
N ASP A 49 -9.07 -1.22 -5.09
CA ASP A 49 -10.33 -1.57 -5.77
C ASP A 49 -10.83 -2.94 -5.27
N ARG A 50 -9.95 -3.95 -5.24
CA ARG A 50 -10.31 -5.28 -4.73
C ARG A 50 -10.68 -5.29 -3.26
N PHE A 51 -10.07 -4.43 -2.46
CA PHE A 51 -10.42 -4.30 -1.05
C PHE A 51 -11.82 -3.70 -0.90
N ALA A 52 -12.16 -2.68 -1.69
CA ALA A 52 -13.51 -2.11 -1.71
C ALA A 52 -14.54 -3.14 -2.16
N ASP A 53 -14.31 -3.81 -3.30
CA ASP A 53 -15.16 -4.89 -3.81
C ASP A 53 -15.39 -5.98 -2.74
N ALA A 54 -14.34 -6.41 -2.05
CA ALA A 54 -14.43 -7.44 -1.03
C ALA A 54 -15.27 -6.99 0.18
N ILE A 55 -15.06 -5.77 0.67
CA ILE A 55 -15.82 -5.20 1.81
C ILE A 55 -17.32 -5.13 1.51
N GLU A 56 -17.71 -4.86 0.26
CA GLU A 56 -19.12 -4.80 -0.14
C GLU A 56 -19.85 -6.13 0.13
N THR A 57 -19.14 -7.25 -0.02
CA THR A 57 -19.67 -8.62 0.16
C THR A 57 -19.83 -9.09 1.61
N VAL A 58 -19.39 -8.28 2.60
CA VAL A 58 -19.35 -8.70 4.02
C VAL A 58 -20.63 -8.38 4.77
N ASP A 59 -21.47 -9.36 5.06
CA ASP A 59 -22.74 -9.13 5.76
C ASP A 59 -22.58 -8.71 7.23
N ASP A 60 -21.51 -9.13 7.90
CA ASP A 60 -21.25 -8.81 9.31
C ASP A 60 -20.76 -7.36 9.49
N PRO A 61 -21.54 -6.47 10.14
CA PRO A 61 -21.18 -5.05 10.24
C PRO A 61 -19.86 -4.77 10.97
N PRO A 62 -19.55 -5.41 12.12
CA PRO A 62 -18.26 -5.25 12.79
C PRO A 62 -17.07 -5.65 11.91
N LEU A 63 -17.15 -6.79 11.21
CA LEU A 63 -16.09 -7.20 10.28
C LEU A 63 -15.94 -6.22 9.11
N ARG A 64 -17.06 -5.73 8.57
CA ARG A 64 -17.05 -4.73 7.50
C ARG A 64 -16.34 -3.44 7.95
N GLU A 65 -16.58 -2.99 9.17
CA GLU A 65 -15.91 -1.83 9.77
C GLU A 65 -14.41 -2.07 9.94
N ALA A 66 -14.01 -3.20 10.54
CA ALA A 66 -12.61 -3.56 10.71
C ALA A 66 -11.85 -3.61 9.37
N LEU A 67 -12.44 -4.22 8.33
CA LEU A 67 -11.85 -4.26 6.99
C LEU A 67 -11.81 -2.87 6.33
N ALA A 68 -12.79 -2.02 6.58
CA ALA A 68 -12.78 -0.64 6.11
C ALA A 68 -11.65 0.18 6.75
N THR A 69 -11.38 -0.01 8.05
CA THR A 69 -10.23 0.59 8.74
C THR A 69 -8.91 0.10 8.15
N LEU A 70 -8.76 -1.20 7.90
CA LEU A 70 -7.59 -1.75 7.22
C LEU A 70 -7.39 -1.22 5.80
N ARG A 71 -8.48 -1.04 5.03
CA ARG A 71 -8.42 -0.43 3.69
C ARG A 71 -7.95 1.02 3.75
N GLN A 72 -8.46 1.80 4.70
CA GLN A 72 -8.03 3.18 4.92
C GLN A 72 -6.55 3.23 5.31
N LEU A 73 -6.12 2.37 6.23
CA LEU A 73 -4.73 2.27 6.66
C LEU A 73 -3.82 1.90 5.49
N PHE A 74 -4.20 0.92 4.67
CA PHE A 74 -3.46 0.54 3.47
C PHE A 74 -3.32 1.75 2.53
N GLY A 75 -4.43 2.36 2.12
CA GLY A 75 -4.41 3.48 1.19
C GLY A 75 -3.61 4.69 1.68
N LEU A 76 -3.80 5.09 2.93
CA LEU A 76 -3.08 6.23 3.51
C LEU A 76 -1.60 5.93 3.74
N SER A 77 -1.24 4.70 4.16
CA SER A 77 0.18 4.34 4.31
C SER A 77 0.93 4.29 2.97
N ARG A 78 0.25 3.96 1.86
CA ARG A 78 0.82 4.06 0.51
C ARG A 78 1.01 5.52 0.08
N ILE A 79 0.04 6.38 0.37
CA ILE A 79 0.18 7.82 0.12
C ILE A 79 1.30 8.41 0.98
N GLU A 80 1.40 8.01 2.24
CA GLU A 80 2.46 8.43 3.17
C GLU A 80 3.85 8.06 2.65
N ALA A 81 4.03 6.84 2.16
CA ALA A 81 5.29 6.34 1.63
C ALA A 81 5.80 7.16 0.44
N ASP A 82 4.90 7.67 -0.40
CA ASP A 82 5.21 8.45 -1.62
C ASP A 82 4.90 9.95 -1.46
N LEU A 83 4.91 10.47 -0.23
CA LEU A 83 4.55 11.87 0.02
C LEU A 83 5.43 12.87 -0.72
N ASP A 84 6.70 12.54 -0.96
CA ASP A 84 7.62 13.32 -1.78
C ASP A 84 7.05 13.55 -3.19
N TRP A 85 6.63 12.49 -3.87
CA TRP A 85 6.01 12.57 -5.19
C TRP A 85 4.73 13.43 -5.17
N PHE A 86 3.87 13.23 -4.17
CA PHE A 86 2.61 13.98 -4.08
C PHE A 86 2.81 15.47 -3.77
N LEU A 87 3.86 15.80 -3.02
CA LEU A 87 4.26 17.18 -2.74
C LEU A 87 4.87 17.83 -3.99
N GLU A 88 5.76 17.11 -4.70
CA GLU A 88 6.36 17.58 -5.97
C GLU A 88 5.30 17.83 -7.04
N ALA A 89 4.31 16.93 -7.16
CA ALA A 89 3.17 17.09 -8.07
C ALA A 89 2.19 18.19 -7.63
N SER A 90 2.43 18.86 -6.48
CA SER A 90 1.52 19.84 -5.87
C SER A 90 0.10 19.31 -5.61
N TYR A 91 -0.05 17.98 -5.55
CA TYR A 91 -1.32 17.30 -5.31
C TYR A 91 -1.66 17.27 -3.81
N VAL A 92 -0.63 17.18 -2.97
CA VAL A 92 -0.72 17.28 -1.51
C VAL A 92 0.03 18.52 -1.04
N THR A 93 -0.53 19.24 -0.07
CA THR A 93 0.14 20.38 0.57
C THR A 93 0.85 19.94 1.85
N PRO A 94 1.87 20.66 2.34
CA PRO A 94 2.58 20.28 3.58
C PRO A 94 1.67 20.08 4.81
N PRO A 95 0.64 20.92 5.06
CA PRO A 95 -0.32 20.67 6.13
C PRO A 95 -1.09 19.36 5.95
N LYS A 96 -1.51 19.04 4.73
CA LYS A 96 -2.22 17.80 4.43
C LYS A 96 -1.30 16.57 4.54
N ALA A 97 -0.04 16.69 4.15
CA ALA A 97 0.97 15.65 4.39
C ALA A 97 1.15 15.35 5.89
N LYS A 98 1.18 16.39 6.74
CA LYS A 98 1.21 16.22 8.20
C LYS A 98 -0.07 15.53 8.71
N ALA A 99 -1.24 15.90 8.18
CA ALA A 99 -2.50 15.27 8.55
C ALA A 99 -2.54 13.78 8.17
N ILE A 100 -2.08 13.42 6.97
CA ILE A 100 -2.00 12.02 6.51
C ILE A 100 -1.17 11.18 7.49
N ARG A 101 0.02 11.65 7.89
CA ARG A 101 0.86 10.97 8.88
C ARG A 101 0.16 10.80 10.23
N GLY A 102 -0.59 11.82 10.67
CA GLY A 102 -1.42 11.73 11.87
C GLY A 102 -2.47 10.63 11.75
N THR A 103 -3.25 10.65 10.68
CA THR A 103 -4.32 9.67 10.43
C THR A 103 -3.79 8.25 10.30
N VAL A 104 -2.61 8.03 9.70
CA VAL A 104 -1.99 6.70 9.68
C VAL A 104 -1.71 6.20 11.09
N ASN A 105 -1.19 7.04 11.98
CA ASN A 105 -0.96 6.66 13.38
C ASN A 105 -2.28 6.38 14.11
N ASP A 106 -3.30 7.23 13.92
CA ASP A 106 -4.62 7.03 14.53
C ASP A 106 -5.24 5.70 14.09
N LEU A 107 -5.15 5.36 12.80
CA LEU A 107 -5.62 4.08 12.26
C LEU A 107 -4.81 2.89 12.78
N CYS A 108 -3.50 3.03 12.96
CA CYS A 108 -2.68 2.02 13.61
C CYS A 108 -3.14 1.74 15.04
N ASP A 109 -3.50 2.78 15.80
CA ASP A 109 -4.02 2.63 17.16
C ASP A 109 -5.43 2.03 17.19
N GLU A 110 -6.27 2.32 16.20
CA GLU A 110 -7.58 1.68 16.02
C GLU A 110 -7.47 0.19 15.64
N VAL A 111 -6.47 -0.19 14.85
CA VAL A 111 -6.21 -1.59 14.46
C VAL A 111 -5.54 -2.38 15.59
N ARG A 112 -4.73 -1.75 16.43
CA ARG A 112 -3.97 -2.38 17.52
C ARG A 112 -4.77 -3.40 18.35
N PRO A 113 -5.95 -3.10 18.91
CA PRO A 113 -6.69 -4.05 19.76
C PRO A 113 -7.17 -5.31 19.03
N GLN A 114 -7.28 -5.27 17.70
CA GLN A 114 -7.75 -6.36 16.86
C GLN A 114 -6.63 -7.02 16.03
N ALA A 115 -5.40 -6.49 16.08
CA ALA A 115 -4.29 -6.93 15.24
C ALA A 115 -3.98 -8.43 15.39
N GLU A 116 -3.98 -8.94 16.62
CA GLU A 116 -3.73 -10.37 16.88
C GLU A 116 -4.85 -11.24 16.32
N ALA A 117 -6.12 -10.87 16.53
CA ALA A 117 -7.27 -11.60 15.98
C ALA A 117 -7.24 -11.63 14.45
N LEU A 118 -6.90 -10.51 13.81
CA LEU A 118 -6.77 -10.40 12.35
C LEU A 118 -5.64 -11.29 11.80
N VAL A 119 -4.48 -11.34 12.47
CA VAL A 119 -3.37 -12.21 12.06
C VAL A 119 -3.72 -13.68 12.29
N ASN A 120 -4.33 -14.01 13.42
CA ASN A 120 -4.78 -15.37 13.73
C ASN A 120 -5.84 -15.88 12.74
N ALA A 121 -6.66 -14.98 12.17
CA ALA A 121 -7.68 -15.33 11.18
C ALA A 121 -7.10 -15.91 9.88
N PHE A 122 -5.82 -15.69 9.55
CA PHE A 122 -5.17 -16.39 8.43
C PHE A 122 -5.01 -17.90 8.66
N ALA A 123 -5.19 -18.37 9.91
CA ALA A 123 -5.12 -19.77 10.29
C ALA A 123 -3.84 -20.48 9.81
N ILE A 124 -2.72 -19.75 9.73
CA ILE A 124 -1.43 -20.30 9.32
C ILE A 124 -0.94 -21.28 10.40
N PRO A 125 -0.68 -22.56 10.06
CA PRO A 125 -0.17 -23.52 11.02
C PRO A 125 1.23 -23.14 11.54
N ASP A 126 1.49 -23.39 12.83
CA ASP A 126 2.79 -23.12 13.46
C ASP A 126 3.95 -23.85 12.77
N ALA A 127 3.71 -25.04 12.22
CA ALA A 127 4.70 -25.79 11.43
C ALA A 127 5.12 -25.07 10.13
N LEU A 128 4.30 -24.15 9.62
CA LEU A 128 4.62 -23.29 8.47
C LEU A 128 5.14 -21.91 8.91
N LEU A 129 4.94 -21.53 10.18
CA LEU A 129 5.52 -20.33 10.79
C LEU A 129 6.98 -20.62 11.14
N ALA A 130 7.87 -20.49 10.16
CA ALA A 130 9.32 -20.61 10.32
C ALA A 130 9.96 -19.43 11.10
N ALA A 131 9.21 -18.82 12.02
CA ALA A 131 9.58 -17.66 12.80
C ALA A 131 9.26 -17.90 14.29
N PRO A 132 10.26 -18.23 15.14
CA PRO A 132 10.05 -18.49 16.58
C PRO A 132 9.41 -17.34 17.36
N ILE A 133 9.48 -16.10 16.85
CA ILE A 133 8.81 -14.93 17.45
C ILE A 133 7.30 -14.88 17.18
N GLY A 134 6.80 -15.69 16.24
CA GLY A 134 5.40 -15.71 15.80
C GLY A 134 4.65 -16.99 16.16
N THR A 135 5.29 -17.94 16.86
CA THR A 135 4.63 -19.16 17.36
C THR A 135 3.90 -18.89 18.66
N ARG A 136 2.73 -19.50 18.84
CA ARG A 136 1.86 -19.32 20.03
C ARG A 136 2.48 -19.79 21.35
N GLU A 137 3.63 -20.47 21.31
CA GLU A 137 4.38 -20.94 22.49
C GLU A 137 4.85 -19.83 23.45
N ARG A 138 4.75 -18.54 23.09
CA ARG A 138 5.05 -17.43 24.02
C ARG A 138 4.08 -17.32 25.20
N GLU A 139 2.87 -17.87 25.13
CA GLU A 139 1.90 -17.78 26.24
C GLU A 139 2.32 -18.59 27.48
N GLY A 140 3.30 -19.50 27.37
CA GLY A 140 3.73 -20.38 28.46
C GLY A 140 4.93 -19.92 29.30
N ASN A 141 5.70 -18.91 28.88
CA ASN A 141 7.03 -18.65 29.46
C ASN A 141 7.15 -17.38 30.32
N GLU A 142 6.06 -16.70 30.63
CA GLU A 142 6.05 -15.49 31.49
C GLU A 142 5.40 -15.72 32.87
N ARG A 143 5.15 -16.98 33.25
CA ARG A 143 4.72 -17.35 34.60
C ARG A 143 5.74 -18.29 35.26
N SER A 144 6.86 -17.74 35.71
CA SER A 144 7.75 -18.34 36.72
C SER A 144 8.44 -17.25 37.52
#